data_AF-A0A4U2MT84-F1
#
_entry.id   AF-A0A4U2MT84-F1
#
_cell.length_a   1.000
_cell.length_b   1.000
_cell.length_c   1.000
_cell.angle_alpha   90.00
_cell.angle_beta   90.00
_cell.angle_gamma   90.00
#
_symmetry.space_group_name_H-M   'P 1'
#
loop_
_entity.id
_entity.type
_entity.pdbx_description
1 polymer ?
#
loop_
_entity_poly.entity_id
_entity_poly.type
_entity_poly.pdbx_seq_one_letter_code
_entity_poly.pdbx_strand_id
1 'polypeptide(L)'
;MFVFIILDVILPILILMLIGAILQRKFQFNLKQLSTLITYCLMPAAVFVNIYDIRIEIDLLLQIIYYLMLYSLSLIIVSHFISKILKLEKGESAALKNSISLMNSGNYGLPVSQLIFSHNPVGVSIQIFIVIFQNLLTYSYGIY
;
A
#
# COMPACT_ATOMS: atom_id res chain seq x y z
N MET A 1 -0.23 -13.67 19.39
CA MET A 1 -0.09 -12.50 18.51
C MET A 1 0.27 -12.88 17.08
N PHE A 2 1.41 -13.54 16.84
CA PHE A 2 1.85 -13.93 15.48
C PHE A 2 0.84 -14.81 14.72
N VAL A 3 0.26 -15.82 15.39
CA VAL A 3 -0.76 -16.71 14.79
C VAL A 3 -2.01 -15.93 14.38
N PHE A 4 -2.44 -14.95 15.18
CA PHE A 4 -3.58 -14.07 14.84
C PHE A 4 -3.29 -13.22 13.61
N ILE A 5 -2.08 -12.66 13.47
CA ILE A 5 -1.70 -11.92 12.25
C ILE A 5 -1.78 -12.82 11.01
N ILE A 6 -1.31 -14.07 11.13
CA ILE A 6 -1.39 -15.03 10.01
C ILE A 6 -2.85 -15.32 9.65
N LEU A 7 -3.68 -15.66 10.64
CA LEU A 7 -5.04 -16.15 10.39
C LEU A 7 -6.04 -15.04 10.09
N ASP A 8 -5.94 -13.89 10.75
CA ASP A 8 -6.92 -12.81 10.63
C ASP A 8 -6.52 -11.73 9.63
N VAL A 9 -5.23 -11.66 9.25
CA VAL A 9 -4.75 -10.64 8.30
C VAL A 9 -4.19 -11.26 7.03
N ILE A 10 -3.24 -12.18 7.13
CA ILE A 10 -2.56 -12.73 5.93
C ILE A 10 -3.48 -13.70 5.16
N LEU A 11 -4.08 -14.66 5.87
CA LEU A 11 -4.90 -15.71 5.26
C LEU A 11 -6.09 -15.15 4.45
N PRO A 12 -6.86 -14.14 4.91
CA PRO A 12 -7.93 -13.54 4.12
C PRO A 12 -7.43 -12.91 2.81
N ILE A 13 -6.28 -12.24 2.84
CA ILE A 13 -5.67 -11.64 1.64
C ILE A 13 -5.27 -12.75 0.66
N LEU A 14 -4.67 -13.84 1.15
CA LEU A 14 -4.31 -15.00 0.32
C LEU A 14 -5.55 -15.64 -0.32
N ILE A 15 -6.65 -15.78 0.43
CA ILE A 15 -7.91 -16.33 -0.08
C ILE A 15 -8.47 -15.44 -1.20
N LEU A 16 -8.50 -14.11 -1.00
CA LEU A 16 -8.97 -13.18 -2.04
C LEU A 16 -8.09 -13.24 -3.29
N MET A 17 -6.77 -13.33 -3.14
CA MET A 17 -5.85 -13.50 -4.26
C MET A 17 -6.10 -14.82 -5.00
N LEU A 18 -6.33 -15.93 -4.28
CA LEU A 18 -6.65 -17.22 -4.88
C LEU A 18 -7.95 -17.16 -5.69
N ILE A 19 -8.99 -16.54 -5.14
CA ILE A 19 -10.27 -16.34 -5.82
C ILE A 19 -10.05 -15.52 -7.10
N GLY A 20 -9.31 -14.42 -7.02
CA GLY A 20 -8.97 -13.60 -8.19
C GLY A 20 -8.24 -14.39 -9.26
N ALA A 21 -7.26 -15.22 -8.89
CA ALA A 21 -6.51 -16.07 -9.81
C ALA A 21 -7.41 -17.13 -10.49
N ILE A 22 -8.32 -17.76 -9.74
CA ILE A 22 -9.29 -18.72 -10.28
C ILE A 22 -10.22 -18.03 -11.28
N LEU A 23 -10.75 -16.85 -10.92
CA LEU A 23 -11.63 -16.08 -11.79
C LEU A 23 -10.91 -15.63 -13.06
N GLN A 24 -9.66 -15.17 -12.97
CA GLN A 24 -8.86 -14.81 -14.14
C GLN A 24 -8.66 -16.01 -15.08
N ARG A 25 -8.34 -17.19 -14.54
CA ARG A 25 -8.19 -18.40 -15.36
C ARG A 25 -9.49 -18.80 -16.06
N LYS A 26 -10.63 -18.64 -15.39
CA LYS A 26 -11.94 -19.04 -15.91
C LYS A 26 -12.51 -18.05 -16.93
N PHE A 27 -12.40 -16.75 -16.66
CA PHE A 27 -13.08 -15.70 -17.43
C PHE A 27 -12.15 -14.86 -18.30
N GLN A 28 -10.82 -14.97 -18.11
CA GLN A 28 -9.81 -14.27 -18.91
C GLN A 28 -10.09 -12.76 -19.00
N PHE A 29 -10.28 -12.10 -17.86
CA PHE A 29 -10.59 -10.68 -17.85
C PHE A 29 -9.49 -9.86 -18.50
N ASN A 30 -9.90 -8.74 -19.10
CA ASN A 30 -8.95 -7.78 -19.63
C ASN A 30 -8.38 -6.93 -18.49
N LEU A 31 -7.21 -7.36 -18.00
CA LEU A 31 -6.52 -6.74 -16.87
C LEU A 31 -6.17 -5.27 -17.13
N LYS A 32 -6.01 -4.86 -18.39
CA LYS A 32 -5.71 -3.48 -18.74
C LYS A 32 -6.86 -2.55 -18.36
N GLN A 33 -8.09 -2.88 -18.76
CA GLN A 33 -9.30 -2.09 -18.47
C GLN A 33 -9.58 -2.07 -16.98
N LEU A 34 -9.40 -3.21 -16.30
CA LEU A 34 -9.57 -3.30 -14.85
C LEU A 34 -8.55 -2.40 -14.13
N SER A 35 -7.28 -2.44 -14.55
CA SER A 35 -6.25 -1.56 -14.02
C SER A 35 -6.56 -0.09 -14.29
N THR A 36 -7.06 0.27 -15.47
CA THR A 36 -7.49 1.65 -15.76
C THR A 36 -8.63 2.08 -14.84
N LEU A 37 -9.65 1.24 -14.63
CA LEU A 37 -10.75 1.54 -13.72
C LEU A 37 -10.27 1.73 -12.27
N ILE A 38 -9.36 0.87 -11.82
CA ILE A 38 -8.76 0.98 -10.49
C ILE A 38 -8.01 2.31 -10.35
N THR A 39 -7.12 2.62 -11.30
CA THR A 39 -6.25 3.81 -11.24
C THR A 39 -7.01 5.13 -11.40
N TYR A 40 -8.04 5.20 -12.26
CA TYR A 40 -8.69 6.48 -12.56
C TYR A 40 -10.00 6.71 -11.81
N CYS A 41 -10.63 5.67 -11.25
CA CYS A 41 -11.94 5.80 -10.61
C CYS A 41 -11.93 5.31 -9.16
N LEU A 42 -11.63 4.02 -8.94
CA LEU A 42 -11.84 3.40 -7.62
C LEU A 42 -10.86 3.93 -6.58
N MET A 43 -9.61 4.17 -6.97
CA MET A 43 -8.60 4.62 -6.02
C MET A 43 -8.70 6.11 -5.67
N PRO A 44 -8.97 7.05 -6.60
CA PRO A 44 -9.33 8.42 -6.22
C PRO A 44 -10.53 8.46 -5.26
N ALA A 45 -11.54 7.63 -5.50
CA ALA A 45 -12.67 7.49 -4.60
C ALA A 45 -12.24 6.95 -3.22
N ALA A 46 -11.38 5.93 -3.17
CA ALA A 46 -10.85 5.39 -1.93
C ALA A 46 -10.05 6.44 -1.15
N VAL A 47 -9.16 7.19 -1.81
CA VAL A 47 -8.39 8.27 -1.16
C VAL A 47 -9.33 9.34 -0.61
N PHE A 48 -10.36 9.73 -1.36
CA PHE A 48 -11.34 10.71 -0.91
C PHE A 48 -12.11 10.25 0.34
N VAL A 49 -12.62 9.02 0.35
CA VAL A 49 -13.32 8.44 1.51
C VAL A 49 -12.39 8.38 2.72
N ASN A 50 -11.15 7.93 2.54
CA ASN A 50 -10.17 7.87 3.63
C ASN A 50 -9.82 9.26 4.19
N ILE A 51 -9.82 10.32 3.36
CA ILE A 51 -9.58 11.69 3.84
C ILE A 51 -10.80 12.23 4.61
N TYR A 52 -12.01 11.93 4.13
CA TYR A 52 -13.25 12.45 4.70
C TYR A 52 -13.46 12.03 6.17
N ASP A 53 -13.10 10.80 6.52
CA ASP A 53 -13.33 10.24 7.87
C ASP A 53 -12.28 10.68 8.91
N ILE A 54 -11.27 11.47 8.52
CA ILE A 54 -10.16 11.83 9.40
C ILE A 54 -10.50 13.01 10.31
N ARG A 55 -10.25 12.81 11.61
CA ARG A 55 -10.21 13.88 12.62
C ARG A 55 -8.85 13.82 13.34
N ILE A 56 -7.86 14.57 12.85
CA ILE A 56 -6.52 14.65 13.43
C ILE A 56 -6.09 16.12 13.59
N GLU A 57 -5.35 16.41 14.66
CA GLU A 57 -4.69 17.69 14.88
C GLU A 57 -3.59 17.96 13.86
N ILE A 58 -3.50 19.20 13.38
CA ILE A 58 -2.62 19.57 12.27
C ILE A 58 -1.13 19.35 12.58
N ASP A 59 -0.73 19.49 13.85
CA ASP A 59 0.65 19.29 14.28
C ASP A 59 1.07 17.82 14.15
N LEU A 60 0.18 16.89 14.52
CA LEU A 60 0.40 15.46 14.35
C LEU A 60 0.46 15.09 12.86
N LEU A 61 -0.39 15.70 12.03
CA LEU A 61 -0.37 15.50 10.58
C LEU A 61 0.99 15.89 9.96
N LEU A 62 1.54 17.04 10.33
CA LEU A 62 2.84 17.49 9.82
C LEU A 62 3.97 16.55 10.22
N GLN A 63 3.95 16.03 11.45
CA GLN A 63 4.92 15.03 11.91
C GLN A 63 4.81 13.74 11.09
N ILE A 64 3.60 13.26 10.82
CA ILE A 64 3.36 12.07 10.00
C ILE A 64 3.88 12.27 8.57
N ILE A 65 3.57 13.41 7.94
CA ILE A 65 4.04 13.72 6.57
C ILE A 65 5.56 13.75 6.53
N TYR A 66 6.20 14.43 7.49
CA TYR A 66 7.65 14.49 7.58
C TYR A 66 8.27 13.08 7.69
N TYR A 67 7.75 12.26 8.59
CA TYR A 67 8.18 10.87 8.74
C TYR A 67 8.00 10.08 7.44
N LEU A 68 6.84 10.19 6.80
CA LEU A 68 6.52 9.44 5.59
C LEU A 68 7.42 9.81 4.42
N MET A 69 7.71 11.10 4.24
CA MET A 69 8.65 11.56 3.20
C MET A 69 10.05 11.01 3.44
N LEU A 70 10.54 11.08 4.69
CA LEU A 70 11.85 10.55 5.05
C LEU A 70 11.91 9.04 4.81
N TYR A 71 10.88 8.32 5.27
CA TYR A 71 10.76 6.88 5.11
C TYR A 71 10.72 6.47 3.63
N SER A 72 9.83 7.05 2.82
CA SER A 72 9.71 6.69 1.40
C SER A 72 10.97 7.04 0.62
N LEU A 73 11.56 8.21 0.87
CA LEU A 73 12.78 8.62 0.18
C LEU A 73 13.94 7.68 0.53
N SER A 74 14.05 7.27 1.79
CA SER A 74 15.06 6.31 2.21
C SER A 74 14.90 4.96 1.48
N LEU A 75 13.68 4.45 1.35
CA LEU A 75 13.40 3.20 0.63
C LEU A 75 13.67 3.32 -0.87
N ILE A 76 13.31 4.44 -1.49
CA ILE A 76 13.60 4.70 -2.90
C ILE A 76 15.11 4.72 -3.14
N ILE A 77 15.87 5.39 -2.26
CA ILE A 77 17.34 5.45 -2.34
C ILE A 77 17.94 4.06 -2.16
N VAL A 78 17.54 3.33 -1.10
CA VAL A 78 18.03 1.98 -0.81
C VAL A 78 17.73 1.02 -1.96
N SER A 79 16.50 1.02 -2.46
CA SER A 79 16.10 0.14 -3.56
C SER A 79 16.84 0.45 -4.87
N HIS A 80 17.14 1.73 -5.12
CA HIS A 80 17.99 2.14 -6.24
C HIS A 80 19.41 1.58 -6.11
N PHE A 81 20.02 1.71 -4.93
CA PHE A 81 21.36 1.18 -4.68
C PHE A 81 21.40 -0.35 -4.79
N ILE A 82 20.44 -1.06 -4.18
CA ILE A 82 20.35 -2.53 -4.25
C ILE A 82 20.21 -2.96 -5.71
N SER A 83 19.32 -2.33 -6.48
CA SER A 83 19.15 -2.63 -7.90
C SER A 83 20.44 -2.43 -8.70
N LYS A 84 21.23 -1.41 -8.38
CA LYS A 84 22.51 -1.13 -9.05
C LYS A 84 23.59 -2.14 -8.67
N ILE A 85 23.67 -2.52 -7.40
CA ILE A 85 24.61 -3.55 -6.90
C ILE A 85 24.33 -4.89 -7.57
N LEU A 86 23.05 -5.25 -7.70
CA LEU A 86 22.60 -6.49 -8.33
C LEU A 86 22.66 -6.47 -9.87
N LYS A 87 22.97 -5.32 -10.49
CA LYS A 87 23.03 -5.14 -11.95
C LYS A 87 21.78 -5.62 -12.68
N LEU A 88 20.61 -5.37 -12.09
CA LEU A 88 19.33 -5.83 -12.63
C LEU A 88 19.00 -5.17 -13.98
N GLU A 89 18.34 -5.91 -14.86
CA GLU A 89 17.81 -5.36 -16.10
C GLU A 89 16.68 -4.35 -15.81
N LYS A 90 16.31 -3.52 -16.80
CA LYS A 90 15.34 -2.42 -16.59
C LYS A 90 14.02 -2.88 -15.97
N GLY A 91 13.47 -4.00 -16.45
CA GLY A 91 12.21 -4.55 -15.94
C GLY A 91 12.32 -5.06 -14.50
N GLU A 92 13.37 -5.81 -14.20
CA GLU A 92 13.65 -6.35 -12.86
C GLU A 92 13.97 -5.24 -11.85
N SER A 93 14.72 -4.22 -12.29
CA SER A 93 15.04 -3.03 -11.52
C SER A 93 13.77 -2.28 -11.10
N ALA A 94 12.85 -2.07 -12.05
CA ALA A 94 11.57 -1.41 -11.78
C ALA A 94 10.72 -2.24 -10.81
N ALA A 95 10.62 -3.56 -11.04
CA ALA A 95 9.89 -4.46 -10.16
C ALA A 95 10.43 -4.46 -8.72
N LEU A 96 11.76 -4.50 -8.56
CA LEU A 96 12.40 -4.46 -7.23
C LEU A 96 12.15 -3.12 -6.53
N LYS A 97 12.35 -2.00 -7.22
CA LYS A 97 12.16 -0.65 -6.65
C LYS A 97 10.73 -0.44 -6.17
N ASN A 98 9.76 -0.86 -6.98
CA ASN A 98 8.34 -0.82 -6.61
C ASN A 98 8.06 -1.74 -5.42
N SER A 99 8.61 -2.95 -5.40
CA SER A 99 8.40 -3.91 -4.30
C SER A 99 8.95 -3.42 -2.95
N ILE A 100 10.05 -2.67 -2.96
CA ILE A 100 10.67 -2.14 -1.74
C ILE A 100 9.99 -0.83 -1.29
N SER A 101 9.66 0.05 -2.23
CA SER A 101 9.21 1.42 -1.92
C SER A 101 7.69 1.53 -1.74
N LEU A 102 6.92 0.63 -2.36
CA LEU A 102 5.46 0.62 -2.34
C LEU A 102 4.97 -0.53 -1.46
N MET A 103 4.36 -0.18 -0.34
CA MET A 103 3.88 -1.16 0.62
C MET A 103 2.38 -1.41 0.44
N ASN A 104 1.93 -2.61 0.77
CA ASN A 104 0.50 -2.90 0.90
C ASN A 104 -0.06 -2.34 2.22
N SER A 105 0.03 -1.01 2.38
CA SER A 105 -0.40 -0.30 3.59
C SER A 105 -1.91 -0.41 3.82
N GLY A 106 -2.69 -0.48 2.74
CA GLY A 106 -4.14 -0.61 2.79
C GLY A 106 -4.59 -1.99 3.24
N ASN A 107 -4.35 -3.02 2.42
CA ASN A 107 -4.93 -4.34 2.68
C ASN A 107 -4.22 -5.09 3.80
N TYR A 108 -2.93 -4.85 4.04
CA TYR A 108 -2.19 -5.47 5.13
C TYR A 108 -2.00 -4.53 6.32
N GLY A 109 -1.57 -3.28 6.07
CA GLY A 109 -1.27 -2.34 7.15
C GLY A 109 -2.49 -1.92 7.98
N LEU A 110 -3.66 -1.68 7.37
CA LEU A 110 -4.87 -1.32 8.12
C LEU A 110 -5.34 -2.43 9.06
N PRO A 111 -5.55 -3.69 8.62
CA PRO A 111 -6.01 -4.74 9.53
C PRO A 111 -5.00 -5.03 10.66
N VAL A 112 -3.69 -5.00 10.38
CA VAL A 112 -2.67 -5.14 11.44
C VAL A 112 -2.76 -3.98 12.44
N SER A 113 -2.87 -2.75 11.97
CA SER A 113 -2.99 -1.57 12.83
C SER A 113 -4.28 -1.62 13.67
N GLN A 114 -5.40 -1.99 13.07
CA GLN A 114 -6.68 -2.16 13.78
C GLN A 114 -6.60 -3.27 14.84
N LEU A 115 -5.89 -4.36 14.58
CA LEU A 115 -5.72 -5.45 15.54
C LEU A 115 -4.89 -5.00 16.75
N ILE A 116 -3.75 -4.35 16.50
CA ILE A 116 -2.79 -3.95 17.54
C ILE A 116 -3.26 -2.70 18.30
N PHE A 117 -3.80 -1.71 17.58
CA PHE A 117 -4.24 -0.42 18.10
C PHE A 117 -5.77 -0.32 18.23
N SER A 118 -6.48 -1.45 18.31
CA SER A 118 -7.94 -1.52 18.53
C SER A 118 -8.43 -0.65 19.69
N HIS A 119 -7.61 -0.52 20.73
CA HIS A 119 -7.90 0.27 21.93
C HIS A 119 -7.33 1.71 21.86
N ASN A 120 -6.66 2.07 20.77
CA ASN A 120 -6.06 3.39 20.55
C ASN A 120 -6.47 3.96 19.17
N PRO A 121 -7.52 4.79 19.09
CA PRO A 121 -8.03 5.32 17.82
C PRO A 121 -7.02 6.21 17.08
N VAL A 122 -6.00 6.74 17.77
CA VAL A 122 -4.94 7.54 17.15
C VAL A 122 -4.07 6.67 16.24
N GLY A 123 -3.73 5.44 16.66
CA GLY A 123 -2.89 4.52 15.88
C GLY A 123 -3.54 4.10 14.56
N VAL A 124 -4.85 3.85 14.58
CA VAL A 124 -5.62 3.54 13.36
C VAL A 124 -5.68 4.75 12.43
N SER A 125 -5.90 5.94 12.98
CA SER A 125 -5.96 7.18 12.20
C SER A 125 -4.63 7.53 11.54
N ILE A 126 -3.50 7.30 12.22
CA ILE A 126 -2.16 7.42 11.62
C ILE A 126 -2.01 6.45 10.46
N GLN A 127 -2.44 5.19 10.61
CA GLN A 127 -2.35 4.20 9.54
C GLN A 127 -3.17 4.60 8.30
N ILE A 128 -4.36 5.20 8.48
CA ILE A 128 -5.16 5.72 7.36
C ILE A 128 -4.37 6.79 6.58
N PHE A 129 -3.64 7.67 7.25
CA PHE A 129 -2.75 8.63 6.58
C PHE A 129 -1.62 7.96 5.80
N ILE A 130 -1.00 6.92 6.38
CA ILE A 130 0.01 6.13 5.67
C ILE A 130 -0.58 5.50 4.41
N VAL A 131 -1.83 5.02 4.46
CA VAL A 131 -2.54 4.48 3.29
C VAL A 131 -2.75 5.53 2.22
N ILE A 132 -3.23 6.71 2.58
CA ILE A 132 -3.43 7.82 1.63
C ILE A 132 -2.10 8.17 0.95
N PHE A 133 -1.05 8.37 1.73
CA PHE A 133 0.28 8.70 1.21
C PHE A 133 0.84 7.60 0.29
N GLN A 134 0.72 6.34 0.69
CA GLN A 134 1.17 5.20 -0.11
C GLN A 134 0.36 5.03 -1.39
N ASN A 135 -0.95 5.28 -1.37
CA ASN A 135 -1.76 5.31 -2.58
C ASN A 135 -1.26 6.42 -3.50
N LEU A 136 -1.11 7.65 -3.01
CA LEU A 136 -0.58 8.76 -3.81
C LEU A 136 0.79 8.43 -4.42
N LEU A 137 1.71 7.84 -3.66
CA LEU A 137 3.01 7.38 -4.18
C LEU A 137 2.88 6.27 -5.22
N THR A 138 2.07 5.25 -4.96
CA THR A 138 1.87 4.10 -5.88
C THR A 138 1.39 4.56 -7.24
N TYR A 139 0.52 5.57 -7.27
CA TYR A 139 -0.12 6.01 -8.51
C TYR A 139 0.50 7.28 -9.12
N SER A 140 1.57 7.81 -8.51
CA SER A 140 2.40 8.85 -9.10
C SER A 140 3.77 8.30 -9.49
N TYR A 141 4.54 7.82 -8.50
CA TYR A 141 5.85 7.23 -8.69
C TYR A 141 5.77 5.79 -9.22
N GLY A 142 4.87 4.96 -8.67
CA GLY A 142 4.85 3.52 -8.96
C GLY A 142 4.38 3.10 -10.36
N ILE A 143 3.81 4.02 -11.14
CA ILE A 143 3.35 3.77 -12.51
C ILE A 143 4.50 3.85 -13.52
N TYR A 144 5.59 4.55 -13.19
CA TYR A 144 6.72 4.84 -14.08
C TYR A 144 8.02 4.15 -13.65
#